data_AF-A0A9E6Y1V7-F1
#
_entry.id   AF-A0A9E6Y1V7-F1
#
_cell.length_a   1.000
_cell.length_b   1.000
_cell.length_c   1.000
_cell.angle_alpha   90.00
_cell.angle_beta   90.00
_cell.angle_gamma   90.00
#
_symmetry.space_group_name_H-M   'P 1'
#
loop_
_entity.id
_entity.type
_entity.pdbx_description
1 polymer ?
#
loop_
_entity_poly.entity_id
_entity_poly.type
_entity_poly.pdbx_seq_one_letter_code
_entity_poly.pdbx_strand_id
1 'polypeptide(L)'
;MPASAQASAIFNGDFEPGNMSQWAVVQNCATTRNTAYSAATQPTWPAPVSGTFANRTQAAYTDHWTGPGNQACDTSSGSRRAQQGSTNILAPNTTVWEGFWTYVPTNFNAGIDGSPDRWFVMQEDFGAPFSGPPPYSFDIGNVNGVQSFMLDKVGCGGGCQTTAWSKPIAKGAWHHFVVQKRISADDTTAGGSHKLWFDNVQQTFTAGTRSADYLTAYGRTLATNASENYRFYLNTYFGKSVPTISAIPTLYFDGARVGTTRADADLPASAPAPAPAPQAAFTWTPAYPLAGSVVQFDASTSKNAASYSWSMDGLTTLTGVKPTFTFKNAGTKKVTLTVTAAGGATSSISRDVVVSQWPTSNDPLPNSVRQNDTTS
;
A
#
# COMPACT_ATOMS: atom_id res chain seq x y z
N MET A 1 24.80 17.58 -6.08
CA MET A 1 23.65 16.84 -6.65
C MET A 1 22.60 17.88 -7.00
N PRO A 2 22.04 17.92 -8.22
CA PRO A 2 20.92 18.82 -8.45
C PRO A 2 19.73 18.30 -7.62
N ALA A 3 19.05 19.20 -6.92
CA ALA A 3 17.82 18.88 -6.23
C ALA A 3 16.86 18.21 -7.21
N SER A 4 16.33 17.04 -6.85
CA SER A 4 15.22 16.43 -7.58
C SER A 4 14.09 17.44 -7.64
N ALA A 5 13.74 17.91 -8.84
CA ALA A 5 12.53 18.69 -9.02
C ALA A 5 11.38 17.87 -8.42
N GLN A 6 10.68 18.42 -7.42
CA GLN A 6 9.48 17.79 -6.91
C GLN A 6 8.50 17.63 -8.07
N ALA A 7 8.06 16.40 -8.31
CA ALA A 7 6.97 16.07 -9.21
C ALA A 7 5.81 17.08 -9.04
N SER A 8 5.40 17.72 -10.13
CA SER A 8 4.30 18.69 -10.13
C SER A 8 3.06 18.00 -10.69
N ALA A 9 2.47 17.13 -9.87
CA ALA A 9 1.25 16.42 -10.25
C ALA A 9 0.10 17.43 -10.44
N ILE A 10 -0.64 17.28 -11.54
CA ILE A 10 -1.89 17.98 -11.84
C ILE A 10 -2.98 17.58 -10.85
N PHE A 11 -2.94 16.33 -10.38
CA PHE A 11 -3.84 15.80 -9.35
C PHE A 11 -3.11 14.80 -8.47
N ASN A 12 -3.42 14.82 -7.17
CA ASN A 12 -2.90 13.88 -6.17
C ASN A 12 -4.03 13.48 -5.22
N GLY A 13 -4.55 12.27 -5.39
CA GLY A 13 -5.51 11.62 -4.52
C GLY A 13 -4.84 10.43 -3.83
N ASP A 14 -4.03 10.70 -2.81
CA ASP A 14 -3.26 9.70 -2.07
C ASP A 14 -3.93 9.22 -0.78
N PHE A 15 -5.09 9.78 -0.43
CA PHE A 15 -5.86 9.42 0.76
C PHE A 15 -5.17 9.75 2.10
N GLU A 16 -3.99 10.37 2.08
CA GLU A 16 -3.20 10.68 3.28
C GLU A 16 -3.89 11.58 4.31
N PRO A 17 -4.88 12.42 3.97
CA PRO A 17 -5.73 13.07 4.98
C PRO A 17 -6.58 12.10 5.83
N GLY A 18 -6.56 10.79 5.53
CA GLY A 18 -7.37 9.78 6.19
C GLY A 18 -8.85 9.82 5.80
N ASN A 19 -9.19 10.50 4.69
CA ASN A 19 -10.53 10.67 4.16
C ASN A 19 -10.49 10.99 2.65
N MET A 20 -11.66 11.23 2.04
CA MET A 20 -11.80 11.47 0.59
C MET A 20 -11.74 12.95 0.17
N SER A 21 -11.30 13.87 1.04
CA SER A 21 -11.34 15.33 0.77
C SER A 21 -10.53 15.81 -0.44
N GLN A 22 -9.54 15.02 -0.88
CA GLN A 22 -8.77 15.30 -2.11
C GLN A 22 -9.57 15.04 -3.40
N TRP A 23 -10.66 14.27 -3.30
CA TRP A 23 -11.47 13.85 -4.44
C TRP A 23 -12.66 14.78 -4.60
N ALA A 24 -12.77 15.41 -5.77
CA ALA A 24 -13.85 16.34 -6.08
C ALA A 24 -15.20 15.65 -6.23
N VAL A 25 -15.18 14.36 -6.59
CA VAL A 25 -16.35 13.51 -6.69
C VAL A 25 -16.15 12.31 -5.79
N VAL A 26 -17.13 12.02 -4.94
CA VAL A 26 -17.22 10.78 -4.17
C VAL A 26 -18.66 10.33 -4.23
N GLN A 27 -18.93 9.25 -4.96
CA GLN A 27 -20.28 8.73 -5.17
C GLN A 27 -20.41 7.36 -4.53
N ASN A 28 -21.35 7.24 -3.60
CA ASN A 28 -21.61 6.04 -2.83
C ASN A 28 -23.09 5.92 -2.49
N CYS A 29 -23.63 4.70 -2.49
CA CYS A 29 -24.96 4.42 -1.96
C CYS A 29 -25.01 4.23 -0.44
N ALA A 30 -23.87 3.88 0.14
CA ALA A 30 -23.68 3.82 1.59
C ALA A 30 -22.36 4.50 1.95
N THR A 31 -22.30 5.20 3.08
CA THR A 31 -21.11 5.94 3.53
C THR A 31 -19.86 5.07 3.70
N THR A 32 -20.02 3.75 3.78
CA THR A 32 -18.94 2.76 3.94
C THR A 32 -18.41 2.20 2.62
N ARG A 33 -18.94 2.62 1.46
CA ARG A 33 -18.49 2.10 0.15
C ARG A 33 -17.16 2.62 -0.32
N ASN A 34 -16.73 3.77 0.19
CA ASN A 34 -15.41 4.33 -0.04
C ASN A 34 -14.88 4.74 1.33
N THR A 35 -13.83 4.06 1.79
CA THR A 35 -13.31 4.21 3.14
C THR A 35 -11.80 4.29 3.07
N ALA A 36 -11.26 5.48 3.35
CA ALA A 36 -9.85 5.63 3.64
C ALA A 36 -9.51 4.92 4.96
N TYR A 37 -8.45 4.12 4.98
CA TYR A 37 -8.06 3.30 6.12
C TYR A 37 -6.54 3.20 6.19
N SER A 38 -6.02 2.90 7.39
CA SER A 38 -4.61 2.57 7.59
C SER A 38 -4.48 1.15 8.15
N ALA A 39 -3.29 0.56 8.07
CA ALA A 39 -3.03 -0.75 8.68
C ALA A 39 -3.24 -0.74 10.21
N ALA A 40 -3.13 0.43 10.86
CA ALA A 40 -3.40 0.58 12.29
C ALA A 40 -4.89 0.51 12.62
N THR A 41 -5.76 1.06 11.76
CA THR A 41 -7.22 1.06 11.98
C THR A 41 -7.90 -0.18 11.43
N GLN A 42 -7.33 -0.83 10.41
CA GLN A 42 -7.84 -2.03 9.76
C GLN A 42 -6.71 -3.03 9.47
N PRO A 43 -6.19 -3.75 10.49
CA PRO A 43 -5.02 -4.64 10.35
C PRO A 43 -5.28 -5.90 9.49
N THR A 44 -6.55 -6.20 9.20
CA THR A 44 -6.95 -7.33 8.35
C THR A 44 -7.07 -6.94 6.88
N TRP A 45 -7.00 -5.66 6.55
CA TRP A 45 -7.01 -5.15 5.18
C TRP A 45 -5.56 -4.99 4.67
N PRO A 46 -5.33 -4.99 3.35
CA PRO A 46 -3.99 -4.86 2.81
C PRO A 46 -3.35 -3.55 3.27
N ALA A 47 -2.11 -3.60 3.75
CA ALA A 47 -1.37 -2.40 4.11
C ALA A 47 -1.17 -1.52 2.86
N PRO A 48 -1.30 -0.18 2.97
CA PRO A 48 -0.96 0.73 1.89
C PRO A 48 0.47 0.49 1.37
N VAL A 49 0.63 0.56 0.05
CA VAL A 49 1.89 0.52 -0.69
C VAL A 49 2.70 1.80 -0.49
N SER A 50 2.01 2.91 -0.26
CA SER A 50 2.61 4.20 0.02
C SER A 50 1.89 4.95 1.12
N GLY A 51 2.64 5.79 1.84
CA GLY A 51 2.06 6.62 2.89
C GLY A 51 1.43 5.82 4.04
N THR A 52 0.36 6.36 4.60
CA THR A 52 -0.33 5.87 5.80
C THR A 52 -1.69 5.29 5.45
N PHE A 53 -2.35 5.82 4.43
CA PHE A 53 -3.75 5.52 4.13
C PHE A 53 -3.94 5.00 2.71
N ALA A 54 -4.81 4.01 2.56
CA ALA A 54 -5.33 3.55 1.28
C ALA A 54 -6.86 3.65 1.30
N ASN A 55 -7.49 3.53 0.15
CA ASN A 55 -8.95 3.46 0.05
C ASN A 55 -9.41 2.02 -0.15
N ARG A 56 -10.39 1.59 0.64
CA ARG A 56 -11.20 0.41 0.33
C ARG A 56 -12.48 0.87 -0.36
N THR A 57 -12.74 0.31 -1.53
CA THR A 57 -13.93 0.61 -2.32
C THR A 57 -14.78 -0.63 -2.57
N GLN A 58 -16.10 -0.47 -2.58
CA GLN A 58 -17.06 -1.55 -2.73
C GLN A 58 -18.31 -1.10 -3.47
N ALA A 59 -18.92 -2.01 -4.23
CA ALA A 59 -20.27 -1.81 -4.74
C ALA A 59 -21.09 -3.07 -4.47
N ALA A 60 -22.15 -2.94 -3.68
CA ALA A 60 -23.09 -4.03 -3.43
C ALA A 60 -24.09 -4.16 -4.58
N TYR A 61 -24.76 -5.32 -4.63
CA TYR A 61 -25.82 -5.56 -5.60
C TYR A 61 -26.95 -4.52 -5.52
N THR A 62 -27.22 -4.02 -4.31
CA THR A 62 -28.29 -3.05 -4.02
C THR A 62 -27.90 -1.61 -4.31
N ASP A 63 -26.66 -1.34 -4.71
CA ASP A 63 -26.15 0.02 -4.90
C ASP A 63 -26.53 0.54 -6.30
N HIS A 64 -27.82 0.54 -6.65
CA HIS A 64 -28.25 0.93 -8.00
C HIS A 64 -28.15 2.44 -8.19
N TRP A 65 -27.41 2.82 -9.24
CA TRP A 65 -27.14 4.21 -9.55
C TRP A 65 -27.87 4.65 -10.82
N THR A 66 -28.66 5.73 -10.70
CA THR A 66 -29.66 6.13 -11.72
C THR A 66 -29.18 7.18 -12.73
N GLY A 67 -28.02 7.82 -12.55
CA GLY A 67 -27.53 8.81 -13.53
C GLY A 67 -26.31 9.61 -13.08
N PRO A 68 -25.57 10.29 -13.98
CA PRO A 68 -24.33 10.99 -13.64
C PRO A 68 -24.54 12.10 -12.58
N GLY A 69 -23.52 12.37 -11.75
CA GLY A 69 -23.55 13.46 -10.75
C GLY A 69 -23.61 12.97 -9.30
N ASN A 70 -24.13 13.76 -8.37
CA ASN A 70 -24.29 13.36 -6.96
C ASN A 70 -25.72 12.86 -6.66
N GLN A 71 -26.31 12.12 -7.61
CA GLN A 71 -27.70 11.65 -7.50
C GLN A 71 -27.87 10.54 -6.45
N ALA A 72 -29.08 10.39 -5.91
CA ALA A 72 -29.38 9.40 -4.89
C ALA A 72 -29.41 7.97 -5.48
N CYS A 73 -28.98 7.01 -4.69
CA CYS A 73 -29.11 5.60 -5.05
C CYS A 73 -30.56 5.14 -4.94
N ASP A 74 -30.98 4.32 -5.91
CA ASP A 74 -32.29 3.69 -5.96
C ASP A 74 -32.15 2.17 -5.73
N THR A 75 -33.28 1.50 -5.53
CA THR A 75 -33.42 0.07 -5.30
C THR A 75 -33.81 -0.72 -6.56
N SER A 76 -34.12 -0.06 -7.69
CA SER A 76 -34.82 -0.74 -8.79
C SER A 76 -34.19 -0.64 -10.18
N SER A 77 -33.32 0.34 -10.45
CA SER A 77 -32.73 0.51 -11.79
C SER A 77 -31.35 1.18 -11.78
N GLY A 78 -30.42 0.66 -12.59
CA GLY A 78 -29.09 1.27 -12.77
C GLY A 78 -27.91 0.32 -12.59
N SER A 79 -26.75 0.74 -13.10
CA SER A 79 -25.47 0.06 -12.84
C SER A 79 -25.08 0.25 -11.38
N ARG A 80 -24.37 -0.71 -10.81
CA ARG A 80 -23.96 -0.64 -9.40
C ARG A 80 -22.57 -0.04 -9.29
N ARG A 81 -22.40 0.94 -8.41
CA ARG A 81 -21.11 1.64 -8.32
C ARG A 81 -20.79 2.25 -6.96
N ALA A 82 -19.51 2.31 -6.67
CA ALA A 82 -18.91 3.33 -5.82
C ALA A 82 -17.67 3.89 -6.52
N GLN A 83 -17.47 5.20 -6.46
CA GLN A 83 -16.41 5.83 -7.21
C GLN A 83 -15.91 7.14 -6.60
N GLN A 84 -14.69 7.49 -6.97
CA GLN A 84 -14.03 8.72 -6.60
C GLN A 84 -13.33 9.31 -7.82
N GLY A 85 -13.51 10.62 -8.02
CA GLY A 85 -13.03 11.30 -9.21
C GLY A 85 -12.38 12.64 -8.93
N SER A 86 -11.46 13.01 -9.81
CA SER A 86 -10.80 14.32 -9.79
C SER A 86 -11.75 15.44 -10.22
N THR A 87 -11.28 16.69 -10.18
CA THR A 87 -11.86 17.76 -11.00
C THR A 87 -11.62 17.48 -12.49
N ASN A 88 -12.13 18.33 -13.38
CA ASN A 88 -11.97 18.14 -14.82
C ASN A 88 -10.55 18.57 -15.26
N ILE A 89 -9.60 17.63 -15.19
CA ILE A 89 -8.16 17.85 -15.37
C ILE A 89 -7.59 17.29 -16.68
N LEU A 90 -8.38 16.49 -17.40
CA LEU A 90 -7.95 15.82 -18.63
C LEU A 90 -8.44 16.65 -19.82
N ALA A 91 -7.55 17.38 -20.50
CA ALA A 91 -7.95 18.29 -21.58
C ALA A 91 -7.68 17.69 -22.98
N PRO A 92 -8.53 17.97 -23.99
CA PRO A 92 -8.24 17.59 -25.37
C PRO A 92 -6.88 18.10 -25.87
N ASN A 93 -6.25 17.37 -26.80
CA ASN A 93 -4.93 17.67 -27.38
C ASN A 93 -3.75 17.69 -26.39
N THR A 94 -3.92 17.17 -25.18
CA THR A 94 -2.83 17.09 -24.19
C THR A 94 -2.23 15.68 -24.10
N THR A 95 -0.99 15.63 -23.62
CA THR A 95 -0.40 14.36 -23.15
C THR A 95 -0.39 14.39 -21.64
N VAL A 96 -0.98 13.38 -21.02
CA VAL A 96 -1.04 13.21 -19.57
C VAL A 96 -0.46 11.86 -19.18
N TRP A 97 -0.02 11.77 -17.94
CA TRP A 97 0.37 10.54 -17.30
C TRP A 97 -0.53 10.32 -16.10
N GLU A 98 -1.00 9.09 -15.92
CA GLU A 98 -1.84 8.69 -14.81
C GLU A 98 -1.22 7.48 -14.15
N GLY A 99 -1.24 7.43 -12.82
CA GLY A 99 -0.72 6.31 -12.08
C GLY A 99 -1.55 6.04 -10.84
N PHE A 100 -1.77 4.76 -10.55
CA PHE A 100 -2.48 4.30 -9.36
C PHE A 100 -2.10 2.87 -8.98
N TRP A 101 -2.21 2.54 -7.69
CA TRP A 101 -2.16 1.16 -7.24
C TRP A 101 -3.54 0.59 -7.01
N THR A 102 -3.69 -0.70 -7.30
CA THR A 102 -4.89 -1.46 -6.93
C THR A 102 -4.53 -2.79 -6.30
N TYR A 103 -5.29 -3.20 -5.28
CA TYR A 103 -5.21 -4.54 -4.68
C TYR A 103 -6.49 -5.30 -4.98
N VAL A 104 -6.32 -6.53 -5.47
CA VAL A 104 -7.45 -7.45 -5.70
C VAL A 104 -7.40 -8.56 -4.64
N PRO A 105 -8.40 -8.65 -3.74
CA PRO A 105 -8.44 -9.69 -2.71
C PRO A 105 -8.45 -11.11 -3.26
N THR A 106 -7.92 -12.07 -2.47
CA THR A 106 -7.92 -13.50 -2.82
C THR A 106 -9.34 -14.05 -3.04
N ASN A 107 -10.31 -13.54 -2.30
CA ASN A 107 -11.73 -13.87 -2.43
C ASN A 107 -12.48 -12.99 -3.43
N PHE A 108 -11.81 -12.12 -4.20
CA PHE A 108 -12.48 -11.29 -5.19
C PHE A 108 -13.15 -12.17 -6.24
N ASN A 109 -14.48 -12.03 -6.35
CA ASN A 109 -15.30 -12.85 -7.24
C ASN A 109 -16.35 -12.00 -7.97
N ALA A 110 -15.91 -10.96 -8.69
CA ALA A 110 -16.77 -10.28 -9.65
C ALA A 110 -16.63 -10.93 -11.04
N GLY A 111 -17.75 -11.19 -11.71
CA GLY A 111 -17.77 -11.64 -13.11
C GLY A 111 -17.69 -13.14 -13.37
N ILE A 112 -17.98 -14.03 -12.40
CA ILE A 112 -17.88 -15.50 -12.56
C ILE A 112 -19.22 -16.21 -12.81
N ASP A 113 -20.37 -15.55 -12.74
CA ASP A 113 -21.67 -16.25 -12.74
C ASP A 113 -22.33 -16.39 -14.12
N GLY A 114 -21.56 -16.79 -15.15
CA GLY A 114 -22.10 -17.10 -16.48
C GLY A 114 -22.77 -15.92 -17.23
N SER A 115 -22.65 -14.70 -16.70
CA SER A 115 -23.20 -13.50 -17.33
C SER A 115 -22.33 -13.06 -18.52
N PRO A 116 -22.94 -12.69 -19.66
CA PRO A 116 -22.22 -12.14 -20.81
C PRO A 116 -21.57 -10.76 -20.52
N ASP A 117 -21.97 -10.09 -19.43
CA ASP A 117 -21.47 -8.77 -19.07
C ASP A 117 -20.14 -8.87 -18.30
N ARG A 118 -19.05 -8.83 -19.07
CA ARG A 118 -17.64 -8.89 -18.66
C ARG A 118 -17.14 -7.68 -17.86
N TRP A 119 -18.05 -6.84 -17.35
CA TRP A 119 -17.76 -5.42 -17.13
C TRP A 119 -17.70 -5.07 -15.64
N PHE A 120 -16.52 -5.25 -15.02
CA PHE A 120 -16.19 -4.67 -13.72
C PHE A 120 -15.14 -3.57 -13.91
N VAL A 121 -15.54 -2.30 -13.93
CA VAL A 121 -14.64 -1.16 -14.16
C VAL A 121 -13.94 -0.80 -12.86
N MET A 122 -12.61 -0.70 -12.92
CA MET A 122 -11.77 -0.23 -11.82
C MET A 122 -11.23 1.19 -12.01
N GLN A 123 -11.11 1.65 -13.26
CA GLN A 123 -10.68 3.02 -13.59
C GLN A 123 -11.30 3.42 -14.93
N GLU A 124 -11.87 4.61 -14.99
CA GLU A 124 -12.35 5.20 -16.25
C GLU A 124 -12.04 6.69 -16.30
N ASP A 125 -11.92 7.23 -17.52
CA ASP A 125 -11.86 8.67 -17.74
C ASP A 125 -13.21 9.11 -18.29
N PHE A 126 -13.94 9.93 -17.55
CA PHE A 126 -15.33 10.23 -17.85
C PHE A 126 -15.74 11.63 -17.38
N GLY A 127 -16.77 12.24 -17.99
CA GLY A 127 -17.21 13.58 -17.60
C GLY A 127 -18.31 14.16 -18.47
N ALA A 128 -18.87 15.29 -18.01
CA ALA A 128 -19.75 16.12 -18.82
C ALA A 128 -18.97 16.71 -20.03
N PRO A 129 -19.64 16.90 -21.18
CA PRO A 129 -21.09 16.81 -21.39
C PRO A 129 -21.52 15.46 -21.98
N PHE A 130 -20.74 14.39 -21.81
CA PHE A 130 -20.99 13.12 -22.47
C PHE A 130 -22.15 12.33 -21.84
N SER A 131 -23.08 11.88 -22.68
CA SER A 131 -24.04 10.82 -22.40
C SER A 131 -23.68 9.59 -23.25
N GLY A 132 -22.67 8.83 -22.83
CA GLY A 132 -22.16 7.70 -23.60
C GLY A 132 -21.19 6.83 -22.81
N PRO A 133 -20.68 5.73 -23.40
CA PRO A 133 -19.66 4.92 -22.77
C PRO A 133 -18.33 5.70 -22.65
N PRO A 134 -17.48 5.41 -21.65
CA PRO A 134 -16.17 6.00 -21.59
C PRO A 134 -15.35 5.59 -22.83
N PRO A 135 -14.42 6.44 -23.29
CA PRO A 135 -13.51 6.13 -24.41
C PRO A 135 -12.67 4.88 -24.15
N TYR A 136 -12.46 4.58 -22.87
CA TYR A 136 -11.45 3.71 -22.33
C TYR A 136 -11.85 3.33 -20.92
N SER A 137 -11.63 2.07 -20.55
CA SER A 137 -11.74 1.60 -19.17
C SER A 137 -10.66 0.57 -18.87
N PHE A 138 -10.19 0.60 -17.62
CA PHE A 138 -9.57 -0.57 -17.04
C PHE A 138 -10.64 -1.39 -16.35
N ASP A 139 -10.67 -2.67 -16.69
CA ASP A 139 -11.69 -3.60 -16.27
C ASP A 139 -11.06 -4.84 -15.61
N ILE A 140 -11.86 -5.53 -14.82
CA ILE A 140 -11.61 -6.90 -14.38
C ILE A 140 -12.67 -7.78 -15.04
N GLY A 141 -12.21 -8.73 -15.85
CA GLY A 141 -13.08 -9.65 -16.57
C GLY A 141 -12.43 -11.00 -16.80
N ASN A 142 -13.10 -11.87 -17.56
CA ASN A 142 -12.57 -13.19 -17.91
C ASN A 142 -12.05 -13.21 -19.35
N VAL A 143 -10.78 -13.56 -19.50
CA VAL A 143 -10.12 -13.77 -20.80
C VAL A 143 -9.68 -15.22 -20.86
N ASN A 144 -10.25 -15.99 -21.79
CA ASN A 144 -9.98 -17.42 -21.97
C ASN A 144 -10.10 -18.26 -20.67
N GLY A 145 -11.13 -17.95 -19.85
CA GLY A 145 -11.38 -18.65 -18.59
C GLY A 145 -10.51 -18.21 -17.40
N VAL A 146 -9.67 -17.18 -17.59
CA VAL A 146 -8.81 -16.63 -16.53
C VAL A 146 -9.25 -15.21 -16.19
N GLN A 147 -9.48 -14.95 -14.90
CA GLN A 147 -9.77 -13.60 -14.43
C GLN A 147 -8.54 -12.72 -14.62
N SER A 148 -8.72 -11.65 -15.39
CA SER A 148 -7.66 -10.81 -15.92
C SER A 148 -8.01 -9.35 -15.72
N PHE A 149 -6.99 -8.53 -15.47
CA PHE A 149 -7.07 -7.12 -15.79
C PHE A 149 -7.20 -6.98 -17.29
N MET A 150 -8.05 -6.06 -17.70
CA MET A 150 -8.37 -5.81 -19.09
C MET A 150 -8.28 -4.31 -19.34
N LEU A 151 -7.76 -3.98 -20.51
CA LEU A 151 -7.87 -2.65 -21.07
C LEU A 151 -8.87 -2.71 -22.19
N ASP A 152 -10.11 -2.34 -21.90
CA ASP A 152 -11.17 -2.34 -22.89
C ASP A 152 -11.34 -0.97 -23.51
N LYS A 153 -11.59 -1.00 -24.82
CA LYS A 153 -11.92 0.14 -25.64
C LYS A 153 -13.39 0.06 -26.01
N VAL A 154 -14.12 1.17 -25.94
CA VAL A 154 -15.49 1.26 -26.50
C VAL A 154 -15.47 2.00 -27.83
N GLY A 155 -15.51 1.26 -28.93
CA GLY A 155 -15.09 1.76 -30.24
C GLY A 155 -15.97 1.38 -31.42
N CYS A 156 -17.24 1.78 -31.42
CA CYS A 156 -18.04 2.24 -32.58
C CYS A 156 -19.51 2.32 -32.18
N GLY A 157 -20.22 3.40 -32.55
CA GLY A 157 -21.69 3.53 -32.49
C GLY A 157 -22.46 2.84 -31.33
N GLY A 158 -21.90 2.79 -30.12
CA GLY A 158 -22.53 2.14 -28.96
C GLY A 158 -22.46 0.60 -28.88
N GLY A 159 -21.66 -0.11 -29.69
CA GLY A 159 -21.76 -1.58 -29.78
C GLY A 159 -20.48 -2.43 -29.65
N CYS A 160 -19.31 -1.99 -30.11
CA CYS A 160 -18.12 -2.86 -30.07
C CYS A 160 -17.16 -2.49 -28.93
N GLN A 161 -17.01 -3.41 -27.98
CA GLN A 161 -15.90 -3.44 -27.03
C GLN A 161 -14.78 -4.33 -27.57
N THR A 162 -13.55 -3.81 -27.57
CA THR A 162 -12.36 -4.60 -27.94
C THR A 162 -11.34 -4.53 -26.81
N THR A 163 -10.90 -5.68 -26.34
CA THR A 163 -9.81 -5.78 -25.34
C THR A 163 -8.47 -5.53 -26.03
N ALA A 164 -7.84 -4.40 -25.71
CA ALA A 164 -6.55 -4.00 -26.27
C ALA A 164 -5.38 -4.68 -25.54
N TRP A 165 -5.54 -4.93 -24.24
CA TRP A 165 -4.57 -5.62 -23.39
C TRP A 165 -5.29 -6.41 -22.32
N SER A 166 -4.69 -7.53 -21.92
CA SER A 166 -5.13 -8.25 -20.73
C SER A 166 -3.95 -8.90 -20.02
N LYS A 167 -4.10 -9.08 -18.71
CA LYS A 167 -3.11 -9.75 -17.86
C LYS A 167 -3.83 -10.52 -16.77
N PRO A 168 -3.52 -11.82 -16.56
CA PRO A 168 -4.05 -12.57 -15.42
C PRO A 168 -3.81 -11.83 -14.10
N ILE A 169 -4.83 -11.80 -13.25
CA ILE A 169 -4.75 -11.12 -11.94
C ILE A 169 -3.96 -11.98 -10.96
N ALA A 170 -2.99 -11.39 -10.27
CA ALA A 170 -2.40 -11.99 -9.08
C ALA A 170 -3.16 -11.51 -7.84
N LYS A 171 -4.18 -12.27 -7.43
CA LYS A 171 -4.97 -11.91 -6.25
C LYS A 171 -4.13 -11.98 -4.98
N GLY A 172 -4.47 -11.16 -4.00
CA GLY A 172 -3.74 -11.04 -2.75
C GLY A 172 -2.52 -10.12 -2.84
N ALA A 173 -2.35 -9.41 -3.95
CA ALA A 173 -1.23 -8.51 -4.20
C ALA A 173 -1.68 -7.13 -4.71
N TRP A 174 -0.81 -6.15 -4.48
CA TRP A 174 -0.91 -4.82 -5.06
C TRP A 174 -0.31 -4.80 -6.46
N HIS A 175 -0.96 -4.07 -7.35
CA HIS A 175 -0.55 -3.88 -8.73
C HIS A 175 -0.48 -2.41 -9.09
N HIS A 176 0.59 -2.01 -9.77
CA HIS A 176 0.83 -0.64 -10.18
C HIS A 176 0.47 -0.44 -11.66
N PHE A 177 -0.39 0.52 -11.92
CA PHE A 177 -0.71 0.96 -13.27
C PHE A 177 -0.12 2.34 -13.47
N VAL A 178 0.64 2.52 -14.56
CA VAL A 178 1.01 3.84 -15.07
C VAL A 178 0.65 3.89 -16.55
N VAL A 179 -0.05 4.94 -16.96
CA VAL A 179 -0.50 5.11 -18.33
C VAL A 179 -0.09 6.48 -18.84
N GLN A 180 0.60 6.52 -19.97
CA GLN A 180 0.70 7.75 -20.76
C GLN A 180 -0.48 7.79 -21.73
N LYS A 181 -1.21 8.89 -21.76
CA LYS A 181 -2.33 9.11 -22.68
C LYS A 181 -2.10 10.38 -23.48
N ARG A 182 -2.24 10.30 -24.81
CA ARG A 182 -2.49 11.48 -25.65
C ARG A 182 -3.99 11.57 -25.87
N ILE A 183 -4.61 12.57 -25.28
CA ILE A 183 -6.03 12.86 -25.42
C ILE A 183 -6.21 13.56 -26.77
N SER A 184 -7.08 13.04 -27.63
CA SER A 184 -7.37 13.67 -28.92
C SER A 184 -8.44 14.75 -28.76
N ALA A 185 -8.62 15.59 -29.78
CA ALA A 185 -9.77 16.47 -29.92
C ALA A 185 -10.80 15.97 -30.96
N ASP A 186 -10.50 14.87 -31.67
CA ASP A 186 -11.42 14.19 -32.58
C ASP A 186 -11.11 12.69 -32.73
N ASP A 187 -12.02 11.96 -33.36
CA ASP A 187 -11.87 10.53 -33.66
C ASP A 187 -11.46 10.22 -35.11
N THR A 188 -11.04 11.24 -35.88
CA THR A 188 -10.85 11.12 -37.34
C THR A 188 -9.51 11.60 -37.88
N THR A 189 -8.88 12.64 -37.31
CA THR A 189 -7.68 13.28 -37.88
C THR A 189 -6.51 13.39 -36.92
N ALA A 190 -6.76 13.53 -35.62
CA ALA A 190 -5.73 13.53 -34.58
C ALA A 190 -5.73 12.17 -33.87
N GLY A 191 -4.74 11.32 -34.16
CA GLY A 191 -4.61 10.05 -33.42
C GLY A 191 -4.21 10.33 -31.98
N GLY A 192 -5.06 10.02 -31.00
CA GLY A 192 -4.57 9.84 -29.64
C GLY A 192 -3.94 8.48 -29.44
N SER A 193 -3.34 8.30 -28.27
CA SER A 193 -2.52 7.13 -28.00
C SER A 193 -2.46 6.79 -26.51
N HIS A 194 -2.12 5.54 -26.24
CA HIS A 194 -1.88 5.01 -24.90
C HIS A 194 -0.55 4.29 -24.87
N LYS A 195 0.19 4.42 -23.77
CA LYS A 195 1.24 3.50 -23.35
C LYS A 195 0.94 3.04 -21.94
N LEU A 196 1.15 1.76 -21.66
CA LEU A 196 0.86 1.15 -20.37
C LEU A 196 2.13 0.59 -19.76
N TRP A 197 2.36 0.88 -18.48
CA TRP A 197 3.25 0.13 -17.60
C TRP A 197 2.39 -0.55 -16.55
N PHE A 198 2.60 -1.84 -16.38
CA PHE A 198 1.99 -2.65 -15.35
C PHE A 198 3.11 -3.26 -14.50
N ASP A 199 3.05 -3.04 -13.19
CA ASP A 199 4.10 -3.43 -12.23
C ASP A 199 5.50 -3.01 -12.71
N ASN A 200 5.59 -1.73 -13.13
CA ASN A 200 6.78 -1.07 -13.69
C ASN A 200 7.32 -1.64 -15.01
N VAL A 201 6.66 -2.65 -15.60
CA VAL A 201 7.01 -3.23 -16.89
C VAL A 201 6.13 -2.64 -17.97
N GLN A 202 6.74 -2.05 -19.00
CA GLN A 202 5.99 -1.55 -20.17
C GLN A 202 5.30 -2.72 -20.89
N GLN A 203 4.03 -2.54 -21.22
CA GLN A 203 3.19 -3.56 -21.83
C GLN A 203 3.05 -3.34 -23.34
N THR A 204 2.83 -4.44 -24.06
CA THR A 204 2.52 -4.45 -25.49
C THR A 204 1.04 -4.81 -25.70
N PHE A 205 0.39 -4.12 -26.64
CA PHE A 205 -1.02 -4.34 -27.01
C PHE A 205 -1.18 -5.42 -28.09
N THR A 206 -2.35 -6.07 -28.14
CA THR A 206 -2.67 -7.09 -29.17
C THR A 206 -2.91 -6.41 -30.53
N ALA A 207 -2.25 -6.88 -31.61
CA ALA A 207 -1.97 -6.09 -32.81
C ALA A 207 -3.14 -5.88 -33.81
N GLY A 208 -3.09 -4.72 -34.49
CA GLY A 208 -3.89 -4.40 -35.68
C GLY A 208 -3.38 -3.19 -36.47
N THR A 209 -2.91 -2.11 -35.82
CA THR A 209 -2.19 -1.01 -36.53
C THR A 209 -1.30 -0.18 -35.59
N ARG A 210 0.04 -0.30 -35.82
CA ARG A 210 1.22 0.59 -35.59
C ARG A 210 1.35 1.33 -34.23
N SER A 211 2.31 1.07 -33.34
CA SER A 211 3.54 0.26 -33.25
C SER A 211 3.52 -0.46 -31.88
N ALA A 212 4.47 -1.34 -31.58
CA ALA A 212 4.49 -2.26 -30.42
C ALA A 212 4.28 -1.65 -29.00
N ASP A 213 4.17 -0.32 -28.91
CA ASP A 213 4.00 0.45 -27.67
C ASP A 213 2.74 1.34 -27.66
N TYR A 214 1.94 1.39 -28.73
CA TYR A 214 0.88 2.39 -28.90
C TYR A 214 -0.43 1.81 -29.47
N LEU A 215 -1.56 2.30 -28.97
CA LEU A 215 -2.88 2.11 -29.59
C LEU A 215 -3.20 3.35 -30.46
N THR A 216 -3.12 3.26 -31.80
CA THR A 216 -3.35 4.42 -32.71
C THR A 216 -4.46 4.24 -33.75
N ALA A 217 -4.96 3.01 -33.96
CA ALA A 217 -5.61 2.64 -35.23
C ALA A 217 -7.08 3.03 -35.43
N TYR A 218 -7.85 3.17 -34.36
CA TYR A 218 -9.30 3.44 -34.42
C TYR A 218 -9.74 4.20 -33.16
N GLY A 219 -8.79 4.94 -32.57
CA GLY A 219 -8.83 5.39 -31.18
C GLY A 219 -9.67 6.63 -31.03
N ARG A 220 -10.92 6.46 -30.57
CA ARG A 220 -11.53 7.48 -29.73
C ARG A 220 -10.74 7.60 -28.45
N THR A 221 -9.65 8.35 -28.46
CA THR A 221 -9.08 8.93 -27.23
C THR A 221 -9.84 10.20 -26.86
N LEU A 222 -11.16 10.14 -27.05
CA LEU A 222 -12.15 11.21 -26.93
C LEU A 222 -12.11 12.22 -28.07
N ALA A 223 -13.12 12.22 -28.94
CA ALA A 223 -14.05 13.35 -28.96
C ALA A 223 -15.32 12.99 -29.74
N THR A 224 -16.43 13.53 -29.26
CA THR A 224 -17.50 14.00 -30.15
C THR A 224 -17.63 15.53 -30.07
N ASN A 225 -16.92 16.22 -29.16
CA ASN A 225 -16.80 17.68 -29.08
C ASN A 225 -15.49 18.13 -28.39
N ALA A 226 -14.85 19.18 -28.91
CA ALA A 226 -13.49 19.62 -28.54
C ALA A 226 -13.42 20.60 -27.36
N SER A 227 -14.52 20.80 -26.61
CA SER A 227 -14.70 21.98 -25.77
C SER A 227 -14.71 21.75 -24.25
N GLU A 228 -14.62 20.51 -23.75
CA GLU A 228 -14.72 20.23 -22.30
C GLU A 228 -13.72 19.17 -21.80
N ASN A 229 -13.24 19.36 -20.57
CA ASN A 229 -12.25 18.51 -19.89
C ASN A 229 -12.91 17.32 -19.16
N TYR A 230 -12.20 16.20 -19.05
CA TYR A 230 -12.64 14.96 -18.38
C TYR A 230 -12.08 14.83 -16.97
N ARG A 231 -12.67 13.93 -16.19
CA ARG A 231 -12.17 13.52 -14.88
C ARG A 231 -11.50 12.16 -14.98
N PHE A 232 -10.49 11.99 -14.15
CA PHE A 232 -9.97 10.67 -13.80
C PHE A 232 -10.85 10.08 -12.69
N TYR A 233 -11.30 8.84 -12.86
CA TYR A 233 -12.06 8.09 -11.85
C TYR A 233 -11.39 6.77 -11.48
N LEU A 234 -11.44 6.45 -10.19
CA LEU A 234 -11.28 5.09 -9.67
C LEU A 234 -12.65 4.55 -9.25
N ASN A 235 -12.90 3.29 -9.59
CA ASN A 235 -14.23 2.70 -9.57
C ASN A 235 -14.27 1.33 -8.91
N THR A 236 -15.43 1.02 -8.32
CA THR A 236 -15.97 -0.33 -8.29
C THR A 236 -17.31 -0.28 -8.97
N TYR A 237 -17.33 -0.47 -10.29
CA TYR A 237 -18.54 -0.33 -11.11
C TYR A 237 -18.84 -1.62 -11.86
N PHE A 238 -20.10 -2.04 -11.87
CA PHE A 238 -20.54 -3.16 -12.69
C PHE A 238 -21.96 -2.99 -13.25
N GLY A 239 -22.16 -3.60 -14.42
CA GLY A 239 -23.35 -3.42 -15.24
C GLY A 239 -24.64 -3.87 -14.58
N LYS A 240 -25.75 -3.23 -15.00
CA LYS A 240 -27.06 -3.50 -14.41
C LYS A 240 -27.60 -4.92 -14.63
N SER A 241 -27.13 -5.58 -15.68
CA SER A 241 -27.58 -6.89 -16.13
C SER A 241 -26.85 -8.05 -15.45
N VAL A 242 -25.92 -7.78 -14.54
CA VAL A 242 -25.40 -8.78 -13.60
C VAL A 242 -26.55 -9.19 -12.66
N PRO A 243 -27.07 -10.43 -12.74
CA PRO A 243 -28.32 -10.81 -12.06
C PRO A 243 -28.14 -11.09 -10.56
N THR A 244 -26.95 -11.51 -10.15
CA THR A 244 -26.55 -11.77 -8.77
C THR A 244 -25.04 -11.60 -8.61
N ILE A 245 -24.58 -11.42 -7.37
CA ILE A 245 -23.16 -11.50 -7.00
C ILE A 245 -23.04 -12.43 -5.79
N SER A 246 -22.02 -13.29 -5.78
CA SER A 246 -21.80 -14.23 -4.66
C SER A 246 -21.30 -13.54 -3.38
N ALA A 247 -20.68 -12.37 -3.51
CA ALA A 247 -20.19 -11.52 -2.43
C ALA A 247 -20.04 -10.08 -2.95
N ILE A 248 -20.03 -9.10 -2.05
CA ILE A 248 -19.79 -7.69 -2.41
C ILE A 248 -18.37 -7.54 -2.99
N PRO A 249 -18.21 -7.21 -4.29
CA PRO A 249 -16.91 -6.92 -4.86
C PRO A 249 -16.21 -5.81 -4.08
N THR A 250 -14.95 -6.06 -3.77
CA THR A 250 -14.12 -5.16 -2.98
C THR A 250 -12.79 -5.00 -3.68
N LEU A 251 -12.42 -3.77 -3.99
CA LEU A 251 -11.08 -3.41 -4.41
C LEU A 251 -10.46 -2.47 -3.38
N TYR A 252 -9.15 -2.39 -3.40
CA TYR A 252 -8.43 -1.36 -2.68
C TYR A 252 -7.60 -0.56 -3.66
N PHE A 253 -7.48 0.73 -3.40
CA PHE A 253 -6.66 1.65 -4.17
C PHE A 253 -5.70 2.38 -3.24
N ASP A 254 -4.50 2.63 -3.71
CA ASP A 254 -3.52 3.41 -2.98
C ASP A 254 -2.75 4.30 -3.96
N GLY A 255 -2.69 5.59 -3.64
CA GLY A 255 -2.13 6.61 -4.51
C GLY A 255 -2.86 6.73 -5.85
N ALA A 256 -3.28 7.93 -6.21
CA ALA A 256 -3.67 8.25 -7.57
C ALA A 256 -3.06 9.58 -7.97
N ARG A 257 -2.27 9.58 -9.03
CA ARG A 257 -1.63 10.78 -9.55
C ARG A 257 -1.89 10.98 -11.02
N VAL A 258 -2.11 12.23 -11.40
CA VAL A 258 -2.14 12.66 -12.79
C VAL A 258 -1.12 13.77 -12.97
N GLY A 259 -0.34 13.74 -14.04
CA GLY A 259 0.71 14.71 -14.30
C GLY A 259 1.11 14.81 -15.77
N THR A 260 2.19 15.55 -16.03
CA THR A 260 2.67 15.81 -17.41
C THR A 260 3.85 14.94 -17.80
N THR A 261 4.53 14.35 -16.81
CA THR A 261 5.64 13.42 -16.99
C THR A 261 5.35 12.08 -16.31
N ARG A 262 6.10 11.04 -16.68
CA ARG A 262 6.03 9.76 -15.97
C ARG A 262 6.30 9.94 -14.49
N ALA A 263 7.32 10.71 -14.11
CA ALA A 263 7.70 10.92 -12.72
C ALA A 263 6.60 11.60 -11.88
N ASP A 264 5.71 12.38 -12.51
CA ASP A 264 4.57 12.99 -11.82
C ASP A 264 3.50 11.96 -11.45
N ALA A 265 3.35 10.90 -12.25
CA ALA A 265 2.33 9.87 -12.10
C ALA A 265 2.83 8.57 -11.47
N ASP A 266 4.12 8.29 -11.62
CA ASP A 266 4.76 7.10 -11.06
C ASP A 266 4.73 7.22 -9.53
N LEU A 267 3.99 6.31 -8.91
CA LEU A 267 3.91 6.14 -7.47
C LEU A 267 4.80 4.96 -7.14
N PRO A 268 6.14 5.12 -7.05
CA PRO A 268 6.98 4.00 -6.66
C PRO A 268 6.46 3.49 -5.32
N ALA A 269 6.36 2.18 -5.17
CA ALA A 269 6.06 1.59 -3.88
C ALA A 269 7.06 2.19 -2.89
N SER A 270 6.59 3.04 -1.98
CA SER A 270 7.44 3.42 -0.89
C SER A 270 7.48 2.15 -0.07
N ALA A 271 8.52 1.33 -0.28
CA ALA A 271 8.84 0.28 0.68
C ALA A 271 8.61 0.91 2.06
N PRO A 272 7.73 0.35 2.90
CA PRO A 272 7.49 0.94 4.21
C PRO A 272 8.87 1.21 4.79
N ALA A 273 9.14 2.47 5.17
CA ALA A 273 10.45 2.86 5.65
C ALA A 273 10.92 1.75 6.60
N PRO A 274 12.08 1.09 6.36
CA PRO A 274 12.45 -0.11 7.09
C PRO A 274 12.21 0.15 8.57
N ALA A 275 11.38 -0.68 9.21
CA ALA A 275 11.12 -0.51 10.63
C ALA A 275 12.49 -0.37 11.32
N PRO A 276 12.72 0.69 12.12
CA PRO A 276 14.06 1.04 12.55
C PRO A 276 14.66 -0.17 13.28
N ALA A 277 15.86 -0.57 12.85
CA ALA A 277 16.50 -1.77 13.38
C ALA A 277 16.59 -1.70 14.91
N PRO A 278 16.33 -2.80 15.63
CA PRO A 278 16.49 -2.81 17.08
C PRO A 278 17.96 -2.62 17.43
N GLN A 279 18.22 -1.96 18.56
CA GLN A 279 19.57 -1.78 19.08
C GLN A 279 19.62 -2.31 20.51
N ALA A 280 20.35 -3.40 20.71
CA ALA A 280 20.58 -3.96 22.04
C ALA A 280 21.56 -3.08 22.82
N ALA A 281 21.18 -2.67 24.02
CA ALA A 281 22.05 -2.00 24.97
C ALA A 281 21.65 -2.40 26.38
N PHE A 282 22.65 -2.68 27.23
CA PHE A 282 22.40 -2.91 28.64
C PHE A 282 23.55 -2.48 29.55
N THR A 283 23.21 -2.32 30.83
CA THR A 283 24.12 -2.16 31.97
C THR A 283 23.79 -3.18 33.06
N TRP A 284 24.64 -3.27 34.07
CA TRP A 284 24.39 -4.09 35.27
C TRP A 284 24.90 -3.39 36.53
N THR A 285 24.34 -3.79 37.67
CA THR A 285 24.70 -3.31 39.01
C THR A 285 24.67 -4.48 39.99
N PRO A 286 25.64 -4.59 40.92
CA PRO A 286 26.81 -3.72 41.12
C PRO A 286 27.87 -3.88 40.01
N ALA A 287 28.74 -2.87 39.85
CA ALA A 287 29.81 -2.90 38.85
C ALA A 287 30.81 -4.05 39.09
N TYR A 288 31.04 -4.40 40.35
CA TYR A 288 31.90 -5.50 40.79
C TYR A 288 31.10 -6.52 41.60
N PRO A 289 30.35 -7.42 40.93
CA PRO A 289 29.54 -8.41 41.61
C PRO A 289 30.38 -9.48 42.31
N LEU A 290 29.88 -9.95 43.45
CA LEU A 290 30.48 -11.04 44.21
C LEU A 290 29.70 -12.34 43.98
N ALA A 291 30.38 -13.48 44.02
CA ALA A 291 29.74 -14.78 43.94
C ALA A 291 28.66 -14.92 45.03
N GLY A 292 27.46 -15.36 44.64
CA GLY A 292 26.30 -15.49 45.52
C GLY A 292 25.50 -14.20 45.74
N SER A 293 25.96 -13.04 45.24
CA SER A 293 25.19 -11.78 45.28
C SER A 293 24.27 -11.61 44.06
N VAL A 294 23.17 -10.88 44.25
CA VAL A 294 22.22 -10.55 43.17
C VAL A 294 22.82 -9.48 42.27
N VAL A 295 22.79 -9.74 40.96
CA VAL A 295 23.13 -8.77 39.92
C VAL A 295 21.85 -8.34 39.22
N GLN A 296 21.62 -7.04 39.12
CA GLN A 296 20.51 -6.45 38.38
C GLN A 296 20.99 -6.00 37.00
N PHE A 297 20.29 -6.41 35.95
CA PHE A 297 20.54 -5.96 34.58
C PHE A 297 19.50 -4.92 34.17
N ASP A 298 19.88 -4.00 33.28
CA ASP A 298 18.99 -2.97 32.77
C ASP A 298 19.18 -2.78 31.26
N ALA A 299 18.17 -3.14 30.47
CA ALA A 299 18.12 -2.94 29.02
C ALA A 299 17.23 -1.76 28.59
N SER A 300 16.84 -0.88 29.50
CA SER A 300 15.93 0.25 29.21
C SER A 300 16.48 1.24 28.17
N THR A 301 17.79 1.23 27.91
CA THR A 301 18.43 2.06 26.89
C THR A 301 18.41 1.43 25.49
N SER A 302 17.95 0.17 25.36
CA SER A 302 17.74 -0.47 24.07
C SER A 302 16.68 0.28 23.24
N LYS A 303 16.82 0.26 21.92
CA LYS A 303 15.91 0.97 20.98
C LYS A 303 15.12 -0.01 20.14
N ASN A 304 13.89 0.37 19.81
CA ASN A 304 12.97 -0.34 18.90
C ASN A 304 12.75 -1.82 19.28
N ALA A 305 12.77 -2.13 20.58
CA ALA A 305 12.59 -3.48 21.10
C ALA A 305 11.13 -3.71 21.53
N ALA A 306 10.52 -4.78 21.04
CA ALA A 306 9.22 -5.28 21.50
C ALA A 306 9.37 -6.41 22.54
N SER A 307 10.47 -7.17 22.48
CA SER A 307 10.78 -8.21 23.46
C SER A 307 12.28 -8.30 23.77
N TYR A 308 12.59 -8.89 24.93
CA TYR A 308 13.93 -8.98 25.51
C TYR A 308 14.18 -10.41 25.98
N SER A 309 15.31 -10.99 25.54
CA SER A 309 15.79 -12.30 25.96
C SER A 309 17.25 -12.18 26.39
N TRP A 310 17.59 -12.79 27.52
CA TRP A 310 18.93 -12.74 28.10
C TRP A 310 19.46 -14.15 28.20
N SER A 311 20.73 -14.35 27.84
CA SER A 311 21.46 -15.60 28.06
C SER A 311 22.59 -15.36 29.05
N MET A 312 22.57 -16.11 30.15
CA MET A 312 23.60 -16.11 31.18
C MET A 312 24.53 -17.28 30.93
N ASP A 313 25.73 -16.99 30.41
CA ASP A 313 26.79 -17.96 30.12
C ASP A 313 26.37 -19.10 29.18
N GLY A 314 25.36 -18.85 28.33
CA GLY A 314 24.81 -19.86 27.42
C GLY A 314 23.87 -20.88 28.07
N LEU A 315 23.58 -20.77 29.37
CA LEU A 315 22.88 -21.80 30.14
C LEU A 315 21.48 -21.38 30.59
N THR A 316 21.33 -20.18 31.15
CA THR A 316 20.04 -19.72 31.69
C THR A 316 19.46 -18.61 30.84
N THR A 317 18.17 -18.73 30.50
CA THR A 317 17.43 -17.69 29.77
C THR A 317 16.54 -16.87 30.70
N LEU A 318 16.64 -15.54 30.64
CA LEU A 318 15.72 -14.61 31.33
C LEU A 318 14.98 -13.73 30.32
N THR A 319 13.89 -13.12 30.75
CA THR A 319 13.06 -12.24 29.91
C THR A 319 12.75 -10.92 30.62
N GLY A 320 12.40 -9.90 29.84
CA GLY A 320 12.00 -8.59 30.35
C GLY A 320 13.14 -7.56 30.34
N VAL A 321 12.78 -6.30 30.62
CA VAL A 321 13.68 -5.15 30.49
C VAL A 321 14.75 -5.12 31.59
N LYS A 322 14.38 -5.53 32.82
CA LYS A 322 15.24 -5.43 34.01
C LYS A 322 15.25 -6.72 34.84
N PRO A 323 15.77 -7.84 34.30
CA PRO A 323 15.85 -9.08 35.08
C PRO A 323 16.97 -9.01 36.12
N THR A 324 16.91 -9.92 37.10
CA THR A 324 17.97 -10.13 38.09
C THR A 324 18.52 -11.56 37.96
N PHE A 325 19.80 -11.75 38.30
CA PHE A 325 20.45 -13.06 38.30
C PHE A 325 21.55 -13.14 39.36
N THR A 326 21.76 -14.33 39.92
CA THR A 326 22.80 -14.59 40.93
C THR A 326 23.79 -15.62 40.40
N PHE A 327 25.06 -15.22 40.25
CA PHE A 327 26.12 -16.13 39.85
C PHE A 327 26.66 -16.89 41.07
N LYS A 328 26.54 -18.22 41.05
CA LYS A 328 26.99 -19.08 42.17
C LYS A 328 28.51 -19.10 42.33
N ASN A 329 29.24 -19.05 41.22
CA ASN A 329 30.69 -19.17 41.18
C ASN A 329 31.32 -17.89 40.66
N ALA A 330 32.50 -17.55 41.19
CA ALA A 330 33.35 -16.49 40.67
C ALA A 330 33.84 -16.81 39.24
N GLY A 331 34.50 -15.83 38.63
CA GLY A 331 35.04 -15.88 37.27
C GLY A 331 34.27 -15.00 36.28
N THR A 332 34.79 -14.92 35.06
CA THR A 332 34.17 -14.17 33.97
C THR A 332 32.91 -14.88 33.47
N LYS A 333 31.81 -14.14 33.35
CA LYS A 333 30.50 -14.64 32.89
C LYS A 333 30.08 -13.89 31.64
N LYS A 334 29.80 -14.62 30.56
CA LYS A 334 29.35 -14.00 29.32
C LYS A 334 27.84 -13.77 29.37
N VAL A 335 27.42 -12.51 29.43
CA VAL A 335 25.99 -12.14 29.42
C VAL A 335 25.62 -11.61 28.05
N THR A 336 24.59 -12.19 27.44
CA THR A 336 24.11 -11.79 26.11
C THR A 336 22.66 -11.32 26.18
N LEU A 337 22.39 -10.10 25.74
CA LEU A 337 21.04 -9.60 25.52
C LEU A 337 20.70 -9.73 24.03
N THR A 338 19.54 -10.31 23.72
CA THR A 338 18.89 -10.30 22.41
C THR A 338 17.59 -9.51 22.51
N VAL A 339 17.44 -8.46 21.72
CA VAL A 339 16.18 -7.71 21.57
C VAL A 339 15.54 -8.01 20.23
N THR A 340 14.22 -8.11 20.20
CA THR A 340 13.45 -8.36 18.97
C THR A 340 12.47 -7.21 18.75
N ALA A 341 12.45 -6.64 17.55
CA ALA A 341 11.49 -5.62 17.15
C ALA A 341 10.12 -6.24 16.85
N ALA A 342 9.07 -5.43 16.79
CA ALA A 342 7.70 -5.90 16.46
C ALA A 342 7.63 -6.62 15.10
N GLY A 343 8.48 -6.22 14.14
CA GLY A 343 8.61 -6.86 12.83
C GLY A 343 9.53 -8.09 12.78
N GLY A 344 9.97 -8.62 13.93
CA GLY A 344 10.76 -9.84 14.02
C GLY A 344 12.27 -9.67 13.82
N ALA A 345 12.77 -8.50 13.42
CA ALA A 345 14.20 -8.22 13.35
C ALA A 345 14.84 -8.29 14.75
N THR A 346 16.08 -8.77 14.84
CA THR A 346 16.79 -8.97 16.12
C THR A 346 18.11 -8.21 16.18
N SER A 347 18.52 -7.79 17.37
CA SER A 347 19.85 -7.26 17.67
C SER A 347 20.37 -7.86 18.96
N SER A 348 21.66 -8.18 19.00
CA SER A 348 22.29 -8.82 20.15
C SER A 348 23.56 -8.11 20.58
N ILE A 349 23.82 -8.07 21.89
CA ILE A 349 25.07 -7.60 22.47
C ILE A 349 25.51 -8.53 23.59
N SER A 350 26.79 -8.91 23.61
CA SER A 350 27.40 -9.67 24.69
C SER A 350 28.39 -8.82 25.47
N ARG A 351 28.41 -8.96 26.79
CA ARG A 351 29.43 -8.34 27.66
C ARG A 351 29.90 -9.33 28.71
N ASP A 352 31.17 -9.20 29.07
CA ASP A 352 31.80 -10.00 30.10
C ASP A 352 31.59 -9.35 31.47
N VAL A 353 30.92 -10.08 32.37
CA VAL A 353 30.71 -9.68 33.75
C VAL A 353 31.71 -10.45 34.61
N VAL A 354 32.67 -9.74 35.21
CA VAL A 354 33.67 -10.35 36.10
C VAL A 354 33.06 -10.49 37.49
N VAL A 355 32.83 -11.72 37.94
CA VAL A 355 32.31 -12.02 39.27
C VAL A 355 33.47 -12.39 40.18
N SER A 356 33.68 -11.62 41.24
CA SER A 356 34.77 -11.85 42.19
C SER A 356 34.33 -12.82 43.30
N GLN A 357 35.29 -13.50 43.92
CA GLN A 357 35.07 -14.25 45.15
C GLN A 357 35.00 -13.29 46.34
N TRP A 358 34.32 -13.71 47.42
CA TRP A 358 34.40 -12.99 48.69
C TRP A 358 35.84 -13.01 49.21
N PRO A 359 36.33 -11.92 49.83
CA PRO A 359 37.59 -11.96 50.55
C PRO A 359 37.54 -13.05 51.61
N THR A 360 38.44 -14.03 51.54
CA THR A 360 38.61 -15.01 52.60
C THR A 360 39.37 -14.37 53.75
N SER A 361 39.15 -14.81 55.01
CA SER A 361 39.79 -14.22 56.20
C SER A 361 41.33 -14.25 56.22
N ASN A 362 41.97 -14.89 55.24
CA ASN A 362 43.43 -15.03 55.11
C ASN A 362 44.04 -14.13 54.04
N ASP A 363 43.28 -13.20 53.43
CA ASP A 363 43.82 -12.25 52.47
C ASP A 363 44.60 -11.14 53.22
N PRO A 364 45.90 -10.91 52.96
CA PRO A 364 46.65 -9.87 53.65
C PRO A 364 46.05 -8.50 53.31
N LEU A 365 45.37 -7.88 54.28
CA LEU A 365 44.94 -6.49 54.16
C LEU A 365 46.16 -5.61 53.81
N PRO A 366 46.04 -4.68 52.84
CA PRO A 366 47.07 -3.65 52.65
C PRO A 366 47.23 -2.87 53.96
N ASN A 367 48.49 -2.64 54.35
CA ASN A 367 48.93 -2.08 55.64
C ASN A 367 48.41 -0.65 55.97
N SER A 368 47.42 -0.11 55.26
CA SER A 368 46.92 1.27 55.45
C SER A 368 45.65 1.39 56.29
N VAL A 369 45.15 0.32 56.93
CA VAL A 369 43.92 0.39 57.77
C VAL A 369 44.15 -0.02 59.23
N ARG A 370 45.41 -0.07 59.70
CA ARG A 370 45.68 -0.08 61.15
C ARG A 370 45.84 1.32 61.72
N GLN A 371 44.77 2.12 61.70
CA GLN A 371 44.53 3.14 62.71
C GLN A 371 43.03 3.24 62.97
N ASN A 372 42.65 3.13 64.25
CA ASN A 372 41.33 3.36 64.87
C ASN A 372 40.53 2.12 65.29
N ASP A 373 41.16 1.18 65.99
CA ASP A 373 40.47 0.50 67.08
C ASP A 373 41.26 0.67 68.39
N THR A 374 40.93 1.75 69.11
CA THR A 374 41.07 1.83 70.57
C THR A 374 39.83 2.55 71.08
N THR A 375 38.78 1.81 71.39
CA THR A 375 37.79 2.20 72.40
C THR A 375 38.10 1.47 73.69
N SER A 376 38.27 2.24 74.78
CA SER A 376 38.02 1.90 76.21
C SER A 376 38.59 0.60 76.78
#